data_AF-G0LF94-F1
#
_entry.id   AF-G0LF94-F1
#
_cell.length_a   1.000
_cell.length_b   1.000
_cell.length_c   1.000
_cell.angle_alpha   90.00
_cell.angle_beta   90.00
_cell.angle_gamma   90.00
#
_symmetry.space_group_name_H-M   'P 1'
#
loop_
_entity.id
_entity.type
_entity.pdbx_description
1 polymer ?
#
loop_
_entity_poly.entity_id
_entity_poly.type
_entity_poly.pdbx_seq_one_letter_code
_entity_poly.pdbx_strand_id
1 'polypeptide(L)'
;MTDHDHDNNHENSGHRSDIDNAEDEDEDEAEAEADIESTDAEMSKINAETTDSDSGFVAPDVVDTPGNEWAEIDVSDTEADRIARRRDREFSTFRERLTDADQFKVEQSVFDDATFAAIYKLVQDDHIAAFGGPISTGKEANVYEARGTDTADVAVKIYRINASNFQQMRSYLEGDPRFDGLGQDKKAIVLAWTQKEFANLRRAMRAGVRVPEPIAVERNVLVMELVGLVEERARRLAEVDIENPQTAYEVVQEYMQRLYSAGLIHGDLSEYNMIIHNGELVVIDLGQAVTVHHPNAEMFLRRDCKNVATFFSRQGIDTDPAALIETVTEPDPDPSGTLAQSEHSVQSTDEES
;
A
#
# COMPACT_ATOMS: atom_id res chain seq x y z
N MET A 1 80.67 -3.21 -30.37
CA MET A 1 79.72 -2.35 -29.64
C MET A 1 79.70 -1.03 -30.39
N THR A 2 78.81 -0.76 -31.32
CA THR A 2 77.39 -1.14 -31.53
C THR A 2 77.13 -1.16 -33.04
N ASP A 3 76.47 -2.20 -33.54
CA ASP A 3 75.99 -2.26 -34.93
C ASP A 3 74.54 -1.75 -34.99
N HIS A 4 74.24 -0.96 -36.02
CA HIS A 4 72.92 -0.48 -36.38
C HIS A 4 72.79 -0.68 -37.89
N ASP A 5 71.92 -1.59 -38.30
CA ASP A 5 71.43 -1.66 -39.67
C ASP A 5 69.92 -1.95 -39.70
N HIS A 6 69.27 -1.03 -40.40
CA HIS A 6 68.11 -1.06 -41.28
C HIS A 6 66.94 -2.07 -41.19
N ASP A 7 65.77 -1.41 -41.35
CA ASP A 7 64.61 -1.69 -42.22
C ASP A 7 63.53 -2.72 -41.85
N ASN A 8 62.34 -2.14 -41.64
CA ASN A 8 61.02 -2.52 -42.17
C ASN A 8 60.81 -3.97 -42.63
N ASN A 9 59.87 -4.70 -42.03
CA ASN A 9 58.53 -4.92 -42.60
C ASN A 9 57.62 -5.80 -41.69
N HIS A 10 56.33 -5.47 -41.72
CA HIS A 10 55.15 -6.37 -41.62
C HIS A 10 54.69 -7.02 -40.29
N GLU A 11 53.37 -6.86 -40.13
CA GLU A 11 52.39 -7.74 -39.46
C GLU A 11 52.34 -7.76 -37.93
N ASN A 12 51.32 -7.08 -37.37
CA ASN A 12 50.37 -7.82 -36.54
C ASN A 12 48.94 -7.27 -36.63
N SER A 13 48.05 -8.22 -36.82
CA SER A 13 46.61 -8.16 -36.97
C SER A 13 45.85 -7.83 -35.68
N GLY A 14 44.73 -7.12 -35.81
CA GLY A 14 43.43 -7.67 -35.40
C GLY A 14 42.90 -7.38 -34.00
N HIS A 15 42.20 -6.25 -33.84
CA HIS A 15 40.84 -6.12 -33.25
C HIS A 15 40.45 -4.63 -33.38
N ARG A 16 39.66 -4.20 -34.37
CA ARG A 16 38.18 -4.27 -34.45
C ARG A 16 37.48 -4.02 -33.11
N SER A 17 36.51 -3.13 -32.97
CA SER A 17 36.09 -1.89 -33.63
C SER A 17 34.83 -1.44 -32.86
N ASP A 18 34.48 -0.17 -33.03
CA ASP A 18 33.12 0.37 -32.90
C ASP A 18 32.62 0.72 -31.50
N ILE A 19 33.00 1.95 -31.14
CA ILE A 19 32.18 2.95 -30.45
C ILE A 19 31.03 3.30 -31.40
N ASP A 20 29.76 3.17 -30.96
CA ASP A 20 28.63 4.07 -31.21
C ASP A 20 27.27 3.39 -30.88
N ASN A 21 26.30 4.25 -30.54
CA ASN A 21 24.87 4.04 -30.30
C ASN A 21 24.39 3.67 -28.88
N ALA A 22 24.10 4.71 -28.11
CA ALA A 22 23.14 4.73 -27.03
C ALA A 22 22.17 5.91 -27.25
N GLU A 23 21.25 5.75 -28.19
CA GLU A 23 20.02 6.54 -28.37
C GLU A 23 19.03 5.55 -28.98
N ASP A 24 17.98 5.15 -28.25
CA ASP A 24 16.74 4.50 -28.72
C ASP A 24 16.01 3.83 -27.52
N GLU A 25 15.44 4.61 -26.59
CA GLU A 25 14.39 4.12 -25.66
C GLU A 25 13.27 5.15 -25.36
N ASP A 26 13.15 6.24 -26.14
CA ASP A 26 12.19 7.34 -25.86
C ASP A 26 11.13 7.55 -26.98
N GLU A 27 10.77 6.52 -27.76
CA GLU A 27 9.73 6.66 -28.82
C GLU A 27 8.46 5.79 -28.65
N ASP A 28 8.39 4.87 -27.68
CA ASP A 28 7.20 4.02 -27.50
C ASP A 28 6.15 4.59 -26.51
N GLU A 29 6.44 5.69 -25.78
CA GLU A 29 5.47 6.34 -24.88
C GLU A 29 4.64 7.46 -25.56
N ALA A 30 5.03 7.93 -26.76
CA ALA A 30 4.36 9.05 -27.43
C ALA A 30 3.13 8.64 -28.28
N GLU A 31 2.99 7.36 -28.66
CA GLU A 31 1.82 6.90 -29.43
C GLU A 31 0.61 6.54 -28.54
N ALA A 32 0.80 6.33 -27.24
CA ALA A 32 -0.31 6.06 -26.30
C ALA A 32 -1.07 7.32 -25.84
N GLU A 33 -0.45 8.51 -25.95
CA GLU A 33 -1.07 9.78 -25.54
C GLU A 33 -2.02 10.39 -26.60
N ALA A 34 -1.94 9.95 -27.87
CA ALA A 34 -2.74 10.55 -28.94
C ALA A 34 -4.17 9.97 -29.08
N ASP A 35 -4.42 8.77 -28.54
CA ASP A 35 -5.74 8.11 -28.62
C ASP A 35 -6.70 8.54 -27.50
N ILE A 36 -6.18 9.08 -26.38
CA ILE A 36 -6.97 9.49 -25.20
C ILE A 36 -7.73 10.81 -25.47
N GLU A 37 -7.12 11.78 -26.18
CA GLU A 37 -7.78 13.06 -26.49
C GLU A 37 -8.97 12.94 -27.47
N SER A 38 -9.05 11.84 -28.24
CA SER A 38 -10.14 11.65 -29.22
C SER A 38 -11.45 11.15 -28.59
N THR A 39 -11.37 10.48 -27.43
CA THR A 39 -12.54 9.86 -26.76
C THR A 39 -13.29 10.81 -25.81
N ASP A 40 -12.59 11.81 -25.24
CA ASP A 40 -13.18 12.85 -24.37
C ASP A 40 -14.13 13.80 -25.14
N ALA A 41 -13.88 14.02 -26.43
CA ALA A 41 -14.72 14.86 -27.27
C ALA A 41 -16.04 14.19 -27.70
N GLU A 42 -16.13 12.85 -27.66
CA GLU A 42 -17.37 12.10 -27.93
C GLU A 42 -18.21 11.87 -26.66
N MET A 43 -17.60 11.64 -25.49
CA MET A 43 -18.35 11.49 -24.23
C MET A 43 -19.04 12.78 -23.76
N SER A 44 -18.47 13.96 -24.07
CA SER A 44 -19.09 15.25 -23.70
C SER A 44 -20.37 15.58 -24.47
N LYS A 45 -20.67 14.87 -25.58
CA LYS A 45 -21.89 15.07 -26.39
C LYS A 45 -23.05 14.16 -26.01
N ILE A 46 -22.81 13.10 -25.22
CA ILE A 46 -23.86 12.15 -24.82
C ILE A 46 -24.60 12.64 -23.56
N ASN A 47 -23.96 13.43 -22.69
CA ASN A 47 -24.54 13.90 -21.43
C ASN A 47 -25.46 15.15 -21.51
N ALA A 48 -25.73 15.69 -22.71
CA ALA A 48 -26.50 16.92 -22.87
C ALA A 48 -27.96 16.74 -23.30
N GLU A 49 -28.44 15.51 -23.55
CA GLU A 49 -29.83 15.27 -23.94
C GLU A 49 -30.46 14.12 -23.15
N THR A 50 -30.88 14.39 -21.92
CA THR A 50 -32.03 13.68 -21.30
C THR A 50 -32.49 14.44 -20.05
N THR A 51 -33.25 15.50 -20.26
CA THR A 51 -34.15 16.03 -19.23
C THR A 51 -35.59 15.83 -19.70
N ASP A 52 -36.37 15.22 -18.81
CA ASP A 52 -37.83 15.17 -18.74
C ASP A 52 -38.54 13.95 -19.37
N SER A 53 -38.83 12.94 -18.54
CA SER A 53 -40.22 12.52 -18.29
C SER A 53 -40.31 11.45 -17.19
N ASP A 54 -41.18 11.76 -16.23
CA ASP A 54 -41.72 10.95 -15.15
C ASP A 54 -42.29 9.60 -15.64
N SER A 55 -41.73 8.48 -15.17
CA SER A 55 -42.46 7.21 -14.96
C SER A 55 -41.60 6.19 -14.20
N GLY A 56 -42.17 5.67 -13.11
CA GLY A 56 -41.48 4.82 -12.14
C GLY A 56 -40.87 3.55 -12.72
N PHE A 57 -39.55 3.44 -12.55
CA PHE A 57 -38.81 2.19 -12.57
C PHE A 57 -38.11 2.07 -11.21
N VAL A 58 -38.54 1.11 -10.40
CA VAL A 58 -37.75 0.65 -9.26
C VAL A 58 -36.60 -0.14 -9.87
N ALA A 59 -35.39 0.45 -9.85
CA ALA A 59 -34.18 -0.26 -10.25
C ALA A 59 -34.04 -1.51 -9.36
N PRO A 60 -33.66 -2.67 -9.92
CA PRO A 60 -33.50 -3.88 -9.13
C PRO A 60 -32.39 -3.66 -8.11
N ASP A 61 -32.56 -4.23 -6.92
CA ASP A 61 -31.65 -4.15 -5.78
C ASP A 61 -30.19 -4.19 -6.25
N VAL A 62 -29.47 -3.09 -6.02
CA VAL A 62 -28.02 -3.04 -6.17
C VAL A 62 -27.50 -4.08 -5.19
N VAL A 63 -27.10 -5.24 -5.72
CA VAL A 63 -26.29 -6.19 -4.95
C VAL A 63 -25.11 -5.38 -4.46
N ASP A 64 -24.95 -5.22 -3.14
CA ASP A 64 -23.85 -4.45 -2.57
C ASP A 64 -22.52 -5.07 -2.98
N THR A 65 -21.97 -4.62 -4.11
CA THR A 65 -20.67 -5.10 -4.59
C THR A 65 -19.63 -4.71 -3.54
N PRO A 66 -18.81 -5.68 -3.06
CA PRO A 66 -17.75 -5.37 -2.11
C PRO A 66 -16.87 -4.23 -2.64
N GLY A 67 -16.72 -3.18 -1.84
CA GLY A 67 -15.97 -1.99 -2.24
C GLY A 67 -16.82 -0.79 -2.67
N ASN A 68 -18.14 -0.79 -2.49
CA ASN A 68 -18.96 0.42 -2.67
C ASN A 68 -19.10 1.26 -1.38
N GLU A 69 -18.82 0.66 -0.21
CA GLU A 69 -18.89 1.33 1.09
C GLU A 69 -17.51 1.87 1.49
N TRP A 70 -17.33 3.20 1.45
CA TRP A 70 -16.12 3.87 1.93
C TRP A 70 -16.46 4.97 2.93
N ALA A 71 -15.60 5.11 3.94
CA ALA A 71 -15.66 6.27 4.82
C ALA A 71 -15.23 7.51 4.04
N GLU A 72 -16.01 8.58 4.17
CA GLU A 72 -15.60 9.91 3.71
C GLU A 72 -14.30 10.32 4.41
N ILE A 73 -13.34 10.82 3.64
CA ILE A 73 -12.08 11.35 4.17
C ILE A 73 -12.31 12.81 4.55
N ASP A 74 -12.22 13.11 5.85
CA ASP A 74 -12.33 14.47 6.36
C ASP A 74 -10.93 15.09 6.55
N VAL A 75 -10.53 15.95 5.60
CA VAL A 75 -9.27 16.70 5.65
C VAL A 75 -9.42 18.09 6.28
N SER A 76 -10.54 18.38 6.95
CA SER A 76 -10.79 19.67 7.57
C SER A 76 -9.87 19.95 8.76
N ASP A 77 -9.91 21.19 9.25
CA ASP A 77 -9.08 21.62 10.38
C ASP A 77 -9.37 20.81 11.65
N THR A 78 -8.35 20.06 12.07
CA THR A 78 -8.35 19.26 13.30
C THR A 78 -8.05 20.10 14.54
N GLU A 79 -8.18 19.51 15.73
CA GLU A 79 -7.72 20.15 16.97
C GLU A 79 -6.21 20.39 16.93
N ALA A 80 -5.43 19.49 16.30
CA ALA A 80 -4.01 19.72 16.07
C ALA A 80 -3.75 20.99 15.23
N ASP A 81 -4.56 21.30 14.21
CA ASP A 81 -4.42 22.56 13.46
C ASP A 81 -4.67 23.79 14.35
N ARG A 82 -5.60 23.70 15.30
CA ARG A 82 -5.89 24.79 16.26
C ARG A 82 -4.75 24.97 17.25
N ILE A 83 -4.21 23.86 17.78
CA ILE A 83 -3.03 23.86 18.67
C ILE A 83 -1.83 24.49 17.96
N ALA A 84 -1.57 24.07 16.71
CA ALA A 84 -0.48 24.60 15.89
C ALA A 84 -0.58 26.12 15.67
N ARG A 85 -1.79 26.67 15.53
CA ARG A 85 -2.01 28.12 15.38
C ARG A 85 -1.89 28.88 16.68
N ARG A 86 -2.45 28.34 17.78
CA ARG A 86 -2.43 28.98 19.09
C ARG A 86 -1.01 29.05 19.66
N ARG A 87 -0.20 28.01 19.42
CA ARG A 87 1.15 27.84 19.96
C ARG A 87 1.23 28.16 21.44
N ASP A 88 0.43 27.48 22.24
CA ASP A 88 0.49 27.69 23.69
C ASP A 88 1.85 27.25 24.28
N ARG A 89 2.05 27.59 25.55
CA ARG A 89 3.32 27.35 26.25
C ARG A 89 3.62 25.86 26.40
N GLU A 90 2.60 25.03 26.60
CA GLU A 90 2.77 23.59 26.80
C GLU A 90 3.21 22.93 25.50
N PHE A 91 2.52 23.25 24.39
CA PHE A 91 2.88 22.81 23.05
C PHE A 91 4.29 23.28 22.65
N SER A 92 4.63 24.55 22.92
CA SER A 92 5.96 25.07 22.60
C SER A 92 7.06 24.33 23.39
N THR A 93 6.81 24.04 24.67
CA THR A 93 7.74 23.29 25.52
C THR A 93 7.87 21.83 25.06
N PHE A 94 6.75 21.20 24.68
CA PHE A 94 6.73 19.84 24.13
C PHE A 94 7.55 19.77 22.85
N ARG A 95 7.31 20.70 21.93
CA ARG A 95 8.03 20.79 20.66
C ARG A 95 9.53 20.93 20.88
N GLU A 96 9.96 21.86 21.73
CA GLU A 96 11.39 22.04 22.05
C GLU A 96 12.01 20.75 22.56
N ARG A 97 11.35 20.06 23.50
CA ARG A 97 11.83 18.77 24.04
C ARG A 97 11.92 17.67 22.99
N LEU A 98 10.90 17.53 22.15
CA LEU A 98 10.87 16.49 21.10
C LEU A 98 11.94 16.78 20.04
N THR A 99 12.11 18.05 19.69
CA THR A 99 13.13 18.54 18.75
C THR A 99 14.53 18.28 19.31
N ASP A 100 14.76 18.56 20.60
CA ASP A 100 16.05 18.36 21.27
C ASP A 100 16.40 16.89 21.56
N ALA A 101 15.48 15.95 21.34
CA ALA A 101 15.77 14.53 21.42
C ALA A 101 16.67 14.12 20.25
N ASP A 102 17.80 13.45 20.52
CA ASP A 102 18.79 13.05 19.51
C ASP A 102 18.17 12.27 18.33
N GLN A 103 17.10 11.53 18.61
CA GLN A 103 16.33 10.74 17.64
C GLN A 103 15.65 11.60 16.55
N PHE A 104 15.32 12.87 16.85
CA PHE A 104 14.66 13.80 15.93
C PHE A 104 15.59 14.89 15.39
N LYS A 105 16.82 15.01 15.91
CA LYS A 105 17.76 16.09 15.56
C LYS A 105 18.14 16.15 14.08
N VAL A 106 18.25 15.00 13.42
CA VAL A 106 18.60 14.93 11.99
C VAL A 106 17.41 15.33 11.11
N GLU A 107 16.18 15.27 11.64
CA GLU A 107 14.94 15.41 10.88
C GLU A 107 14.11 16.65 11.25
N GLN A 108 14.59 17.51 12.15
CA GLN A 108 13.91 18.74 12.57
C GLN A 108 13.52 19.66 11.40
N SER A 109 14.27 19.60 10.29
CA SER A 109 14.01 20.38 9.09
C SER A 109 12.85 19.86 8.24
N VAL A 110 12.31 18.67 8.54
CA VAL A 110 11.30 17.98 7.72
C VAL A 110 9.89 18.16 8.27
N PHE A 111 9.71 18.25 9.59
CA PHE A 111 8.38 18.34 10.22
C PHE A 111 7.95 19.79 10.45
N ASP A 112 6.70 20.10 10.09
CA ASP A 112 6.08 21.40 10.32
C ASP A 112 5.39 21.48 11.70
N ASP A 113 5.03 22.69 12.12
CA ASP A 113 4.33 22.93 13.39
C ASP A 113 3.03 22.11 13.52
N ALA A 114 2.36 21.85 12.39
CA ALA A 114 1.14 21.08 12.36
C ALA A 114 1.38 19.58 12.58
N THR A 115 2.49 19.03 12.09
CA THR A 115 2.93 17.66 12.42
C THR A 115 3.27 17.54 13.90
N PHE A 116 4.00 18.50 14.47
CA PHE A 116 4.29 18.51 15.91
C PHE A 116 3.00 18.57 16.75
N ALA A 117 2.01 19.35 16.31
CA ALA A 117 0.73 19.44 16.99
C ALA A 117 -0.08 18.13 16.89
N ALA A 118 0.00 17.42 15.77
CA ALA A 118 -0.60 16.09 15.61
C ALA A 118 0.00 15.09 16.60
N ILE A 119 1.34 15.05 16.69
CA ILE A 119 2.04 14.21 17.66
C ILE A 119 1.65 14.59 19.09
N TYR A 120 1.62 15.90 19.41
CA TYR A 120 1.22 16.37 20.73
C TYR A 120 -0.21 15.93 21.07
N LYS A 121 -1.13 15.97 20.10
CA LYS A 121 -2.51 15.52 20.28
C LYS A 121 -2.59 14.01 20.55
N LEU A 122 -1.84 13.19 19.81
CA LEU A 122 -1.74 11.75 20.04
C LEU A 122 -1.15 11.39 21.43
N VAL A 123 -0.25 12.24 21.96
CA VAL A 123 0.26 12.11 23.33
C VAL A 123 -0.82 12.50 24.36
N GLN A 124 -1.57 13.58 24.11
CA GLN A 124 -2.67 14.03 24.99
C GLN A 124 -3.84 13.04 25.04
N ASP A 125 -4.08 12.32 23.95
CA ASP A 125 -5.13 11.31 23.83
C ASP A 125 -4.66 9.92 24.29
N ASP A 126 -3.52 9.85 24.99
CA ASP A 126 -2.98 8.61 25.56
C ASP A 126 -2.75 7.50 24.52
N HIS A 127 -2.33 7.85 23.30
CA HIS A 127 -1.87 6.87 22.30
C HIS A 127 -0.35 6.67 22.31
N ILE A 128 0.41 7.71 22.72
CA ILE A 128 1.87 7.72 22.74
C ILE A 128 2.35 8.23 24.09
N ALA A 129 3.08 7.40 24.84
CA ALA A 129 3.68 7.79 26.12
C ALA A 129 5.08 8.40 25.95
N ALA A 130 5.90 7.84 25.05
CA ALA A 130 7.25 8.33 24.78
C ALA A 130 7.74 7.84 23.40
N PHE A 131 8.50 8.66 22.68
CA PHE A 131 9.15 8.22 21.44
C PHE A 131 10.44 7.46 21.72
N GLY A 132 10.68 6.45 20.88
CA GLY A 132 11.91 5.68 20.74
C GLY A 132 12.66 6.05 19.45
N GLY A 133 13.50 5.13 18.99
CA GLY A 133 14.35 5.37 17.82
C GLY A 133 13.60 5.35 16.48
N PRO A 134 14.22 5.89 15.41
CA PRO A 134 13.72 5.68 14.06
C PRO A 134 13.85 4.20 13.67
N ILE A 135 12.77 3.61 13.15
CA ILE A 135 12.73 2.24 12.60
C ILE A 135 13.09 2.29 11.10
N SER A 136 12.51 3.25 10.39
CA SER A 136 12.70 3.41 8.95
C SER A 136 12.62 4.88 8.57
N THR A 137 13.53 5.33 7.71
CA THR A 137 13.52 6.68 7.13
C THR A 137 13.31 6.54 5.63
N GLY A 138 12.17 7.02 5.14
CA GLY A 138 11.78 6.94 3.73
C GLY A 138 11.69 8.31 3.07
N LYS A 139 11.58 8.29 1.73
CA LYS A 139 11.32 9.50 0.93
C LYS A 139 9.94 10.10 1.21
N GLU A 140 8.98 9.27 1.59
CA GLU A 140 7.56 9.62 1.70
C GLU A 140 7.08 9.64 3.16
N ALA A 141 7.58 8.74 4.00
CA ALA A 141 7.26 8.69 5.42
C ALA A 141 8.47 8.20 6.24
N ASN A 142 8.48 8.56 7.50
CA ASN A 142 9.40 8.02 8.50
C ASN A 142 8.60 7.23 9.52
N VAL A 143 9.15 6.11 10.00
CA VAL A 143 8.51 5.26 11.00
C VAL A 143 9.38 5.27 12.24
N TYR A 144 8.75 5.56 13.38
CA TYR A 144 9.40 5.61 14.69
C TYR A 144 8.81 4.56 15.61
N GLU A 145 9.66 4.01 16.47
CA GLU A 145 9.21 3.29 17.65
C GLU A 145 8.67 4.29 18.66
N ALA A 146 7.62 3.92 19.39
CA ALA A 146 7.16 4.66 20.55
C ALA A 146 6.55 3.71 21.58
N ARG A 147 6.60 4.09 22.84
CA ARG A 147 5.91 3.38 23.91
C ARG A 147 4.43 3.74 23.90
N GLY A 148 3.56 2.74 23.76
CA GLY A 148 2.13 2.91 23.98
C GLY A 148 1.79 2.99 25.48
N THR A 149 0.66 3.61 25.78
CA THR A 149 0.23 3.89 27.16
C THR A 149 -0.26 2.62 27.88
N ASP A 150 -0.78 1.65 27.11
CA ASP A 150 -1.30 0.35 27.59
C ASP A 150 -0.24 -0.78 27.56
N THR A 151 1.04 -0.43 27.63
CA THR A 151 2.25 -1.29 27.78
C THR A 151 2.84 -1.95 26.53
N ALA A 152 2.12 -2.02 25.40
CA ALA A 152 2.73 -2.45 24.15
C ALA A 152 3.42 -1.26 23.45
N ASP A 153 4.59 -1.49 22.88
CA ASP A 153 5.23 -0.52 21.99
C ASP A 153 4.45 -0.44 20.66
N VAL A 154 4.45 0.74 20.05
CA VAL A 154 3.70 1.09 18.85
C VAL A 154 4.65 1.65 17.78
N ALA A 155 4.26 1.51 16.53
CA ALA A 155 4.90 2.17 15.40
C ALA A 155 4.17 3.47 15.07
N VAL A 156 4.93 4.56 14.92
CA VAL A 156 4.42 5.87 14.54
C VAL A 156 4.94 6.23 13.16
N LYS A 157 4.08 6.10 12.14
CA LYS A 157 4.37 6.45 10.74
C LYS A 157 3.98 7.90 10.49
N ILE A 158 4.97 8.74 10.17
CA ILE A 158 4.81 10.17 9.92
C ILE A 158 5.07 10.44 8.44
N TYR A 159 4.03 10.87 7.73
CA TYR A 159 4.10 11.22 6.31
C TYR A 159 4.70 12.62 6.11
N ARG A 160 5.58 12.75 5.11
CA ARG A 160 6.23 14.01 4.73
C ARG A 160 5.31 14.81 3.82
N ILE A 161 4.85 15.97 4.28
CA ILE A 161 3.95 16.86 3.50
C ILE A 161 4.62 17.36 2.20
N ASN A 162 5.93 17.60 2.22
CA ASN A 162 6.68 18.14 1.09
C ASN A 162 7.51 17.08 0.32
N ALA A 163 7.05 15.82 0.28
CA ALA A 163 7.77 14.75 -0.41
C ALA A 163 7.87 14.99 -1.93
N SER A 164 9.02 14.64 -2.53
CA SER A 164 9.29 14.83 -3.97
C SER A 164 8.50 13.87 -4.87
N ASN A 165 8.11 12.70 -4.37
CA ASN A 165 7.40 11.65 -5.12
C ASN A 165 5.89 11.88 -5.25
N PHE A 166 5.41 13.08 -4.95
CA PHE A 166 3.99 13.42 -4.91
C PHE A 166 3.22 13.09 -6.21
N GLN A 167 3.91 13.12 -7.36
CA GLN A 167 3.30 12.78 -8.64
C GLN A 167 3.00 11.28 -8.76
N GLN A 168 3.87 10.41 -8.26
CA GLN A 168 3.63 8.96 -8.23
C GLN A 168 2.53 8.60 -7.25
N MET A 169 2.40 9.34 -6.16
CA MET A 169 1.32 9.16 -5.20
C MET A 169 -0.05 9.38 -5.87
N ARG A 170 -0.18 10.36 -6.77
CA ARG A 170 -1.46 10.65 -7.47
C ARG A 170 -2.03 9.48 -8.27
N SER A 171 -1.19 8.68 -8.94
CA SER A 171 -1.69 7.59 -9.79
C SER A 171 -2.41 6.49 -9.00
N TYR A 172 -2.18 6.39 -7.68
CA TYR A 172 -2.89 5.50 -6.77
C TYR A 172 -4.13 6.15 -6.12
N LEU A 173 -4.42 7.42 -6.44
CA LEU A 173 -5.59 8.19 -5.99
C LEU A 173 -6.59 8.46 -7.11
N GLU A 174 -6.12 8.46 -8.36
CA GLU A 174 -6.94 8.77 -9.52
C GLU A 174 -8.06 7.74 -9.71
N GLY A 175 -9.31 8.18 -9.51
CA GLY A 175 -10.48 7.30 -9.55
C GLY A 175 -10.83 6.68 -8.20
N ASP A 176 -10.19 7.07 -7.11
CA ASP A 176 -10.66 6.79 -5.75
C ASP A 176 -11.65 7.89 -5.31
N PRO A 177 -12.96 7.56 -5.15
CA PRO A 177 -13.98 8.57 -4.82
C PRO A 177 -13.70 9.33 -3.51
N ARG A 178 -12.89 8.76 -2.62
CA ARG A 178 -12.51 9.40 -1.36
C ARG A 178 -11.61 10.64 -1.56
N PHE A 179 -11.04 10.82 -2.74
CA PHE A 179 -10.14 11.92 -3.08
C PHE A 179 -10.79 12.94 -4.04
N ASP A 180 -12.04 12.75 -4.42
CA ASP A 180 -12.78 13.65 -5.28
C ASP A 180 -12.87 15.04 -4.64
N GLY A 181 -12.48 16.08 -5.38
CA GLY A 181 -12.55 17.47 -4.95
C GLY A 181 -11.37 18.00 -4.13
N LEU A 182 -10.36 17.18 -3.80
CA LEU A 182 -9.16 17.62 -3.07
C LEU A 182 -8.19 18.50 -3.91
N GLY A 183 -8.34 18.49 -5.24
CA GLY A 183 -7.59 19.36 -6.15
C GLY A 183 -6.08 19.08 -6.17
N GLN A 184 -5.26 20.15 -6.18
CA GLN A 184 -3.79 20.11 -6.23
C GLN A 184 -3.11 20.38 -4.88
N ASP A 185 -3.87 20.44 -3.79
CA ASP A 185 -3.32 20.72 -2.46
C ASP A 185 -2.54 19.51 -1.92
N LYS A 186 -1.21 19.66 -1.89
CA LYS A 186 -0.30 18.63 -1.38
C LYS A 186 -0.59 18.24 0.06
N LYS A 187 -0.93 19.21 0.91
CA LYS A 187 -1.24 18.96 2.31
C LYS A 187 -2.51 18.11 2.39
N ALA A 188 -3.59 18.55 1.76
CA ALA A 188 -4.87 17.83 1.80
C ALA A 188 -4.73 16.38 1.31
N ILE A 189 -3.97 16.17 0.24
CA ILE A 189 -3.71 14.83 -0.30
C ILE A 189 -2.92 13.95 0.68
N VAL A 190 -1.88 14.47 1.34
CA VAL A 190 -1.12 13.69 2.33
C VAL A 190 -1.98 13.34 3.56
N LEU A 191 -2.85 14.25 4.00
CA LEU A 191 -3.79 13.97 5.09
C LEU A 191 -4.77 12.87 4.68
N ALA A 192 -5.35 13.00 3.49
CA ALA A 192 -6.25 12.00 2.92
C ALA A 192 -5.56 10.64 2.76
N TRP A 193 -4.31 10.62 2.30
CA TRP A 193 -3.50 9.41 2.17
C TRP A 193 -3.27 8.70 3.51
N THR A 194 -2.99 9.47 4.56
CA THR A 194 -2.79 8.92 5.91
C THR A 194 -4.08 8.29 6.43
N GLN A 195 -5.22 8.96 6.22
CA GLN A 195 -6.54 8.42 6.58
C GLN A 195 -6.91 7.20 5.74
N LYS A 196 -6.56 7.19 4.45
CA LYS A 196 -6.74 6.06 3.54
C LYS A 196 -5.99 4.83 4.05
N GLU A 197 -4.72 4.95 4.43
CA GLU A 197 -3.96 3.83 4.98
C GLU A 197 -4.60 3.28 6.26
N PHE A 198 -4.99 4.16 7.19
CA PHE A 198 -5.68 3.77 8.42
C PHE A 198 -6.98 2.99 8.14
N ALA A 199 -7.79 3.47 7.20
CA ALA A 199 -9.02 2.81 6.77
C ALA A 199 -8.76 1.46 6.08
N ASN A 200 -7.73 1.39 5.23
CA ASN A 200 -7.33 0.18 4.52
C ASN A 200 -6.81 -0.89 5.50
N LEU A 201 -5.97 -0.52 6.48
CA LEU A 201 -5.53 -1.43 7.55
C LEU A 201 -6.72 -2.01 8.31
N ARG A 202 -7.70 -1.18 8.71
CA ARG A 202 -8.92 -1.65 9.40
C ARG A 202 -9.74 -2.59 8.53
N ARG A 203 -9.81 -2.35 7.23
CA ARG A 203 -10.56 -3.17 6.28
C ARG A 203 -9.87 -4.52 6.04
N ALA A 204 -8.56 -4.53 5.81
CA ALA A 204 -7.75 -5.73 5.68
C ALA A 204 -7.81 -6.59 6.95
N MET A 205 -7.67 -5.98 8.13
CA MET A 205 -7.79 -6.67 9.41
C MET A 205 -9.16 -7.32 9.60
N ARG A 206 -10.26 -6.62 9.25
CA ARG A 206 -11.63 -7.20 9.29
C ARG A 206 -11.82 -8.34 8.31
N ALA A 207 -11.10 -8.32 7.18
CA ALA A 207 -11.08 -9.41 6.20
C ALA A 207 -10.22 -10.61 6.64
N GLY A 208 -9.62 -10.55 7.83
CA GLY A 208 -8.75 -11.61 8.36
C GLY A 208 -7.33 -11.59 7.80
N VAL A 209 -6.92 -10.52 7.13
CA VAL A 209 -5.52 -10.37 6.68
C VAL A 209 -4.69 -9.89 7.87
N ARG A 210 -3.56 -10.56 8.13
CA ARG A 210 -2.64 -10.12 9.17
C ARG A 210 -1.89 -8.87 8.68
N VAL A 211 -2.27 -7.73 9.24
CA VAL A 211 -1.65 -6.41 9.06
C VAL A 211 -1.36 -5.81 10.43
N PRO A 212 -0.50 -4.77 10.55
CA PRO A 212 -0.36 -4.01 11.79
C PRO A 212 -1.72 -3.47 12.24
N GLU A 213 -2.10 -3.71 13.49
CA GLU A 213 -3.36 -3.18 14.03
C GLU A 213 -3.33 -1.62 14.02
N PRO A 214 -4.27 -0.95 13.32
CA PRO A 214 -4.31 0.50 13.29
C PRO A 214 -4.96 1.07 14.56
N ILE A 215 -4.20 1.87 15.32
CA ILE A 215 -4.59 2.37 16.65
C ILE A 215 -5.24 3.75 16.55
N ALA A 216 -4.53 4.72 15.98
CA ALA A 216 -4.98 6.11 15.87
C ALA A 216 -4.39 6.81 14.64
N VAL A 217 -5.07 7.83 14.15
CA VAL A 217 -4.56 8.70 13.09
C VAL A 217 -4.88 10.15 13.45
N GLU A 218 -3.88 11.02 13.37
CA GLU A 218 -4.07 12.46 13.52
C GLU A 218 -3.25 13.15 12.42
N ARG A 219 -3.95 13.90 11.56
CA ARG A 219 -3.37 14.58 10.41
C ARG A 219 -2.51 13.63 9.53
N ASN A 220 -1.20 13.86 9.48
CA ASN A 220 -0.22 13.09 8.70
C ASN A 220 0.53 12.04 9.54
N VAL A 221 0.03 11.72 10.73
CA VAL A 221 0.64 10.78 11.68
C VAL A 221 -0.31 9.61 11.91
N LEU A 222 0.17 8.40 11.65
CA LEU A 222 -0.51 7.13 11.87
C LEU A 222 0.19 6.36 13.01
N VAL A 223 -0.57 5.96 14.02
CA VAL A 223 -0.15 5.08 15.11
C VAL A 223 -0.74 3.69 14.87
N MET A 224 0.12 2.68 14.87
CA MET A 224 -0.26 1.29 14.62
C MET A 224 0.61 0.33 15.46
N GLU A 225 0.23 -0.94 15.49
CA GLU A 225 1.00 -2.02 16.10
C GLU A 225 2.47 -2.00 15.64
N LEU A 226 3.39 -2.13 16.59
CA LEU A 226 4.79 -2.44 16.28
C LEU A 226 4.95 -3.95 16.09
N VAL A 227 5.07 -4.39 14.84
CA VAL A 227 5.28 -5.81 14.53
C VAL A 227 6.76 -6.16 14.71
N GLY A 228 7.06 -6.83 15.81
CA GLY A 228 8.42 -7.18 16.23
C GLY A 228 9.15 -6.01 16.89
N LEU A 229 9.74 -6.26 18.05
CA LEU A 229 10.53 -5.25 18.78
C LEU A 229 11.82 -4.96 18.01
N VAL A 230 12.39 -3.76 18.18
CA VAL A 230 13.63 -3.36 17.46
C VAL A 230 14.80 -4.30 17.77
N GLU A 231 14.85 -4.87 18.98
CA GLU A 231 15.87 -5.85 19.39
C GLU A 231 15.69 -7.23 18.72
N GLU A 232 14.47 -7.57 18.31
CA GLU A 232 14.09 -8.79 17.57
C GLU A 232 13.30 -8.42 16.30
N ARG A 233 13.90 -7.55 15.48
CA ARG A 233 13.24 -6.90 14.35
C ARG A 233 12.58 -7.94 13.43
N ALA A 234 11.30 -7.73 13.13
CA ALA A 234 10.60 -8.46 12.08
C ALA A 234 11.36 -8.31 10.76
N ARG A 235 11.72 -9.44 10.15
CA ARG A 235 12.51 -9.47 8.92
C ARG A 235 11.59 -9.45 7.72
N ARG A 236 11.99 -8.75 6.65
CA ARG A 236 11.25 -8.79 5.39
C ARG A 236 11.32 -10.19 4.80
N LEU A 237 10.31 -10.57 4.02
CA LEU A 237 10.31 -11.84 3.33
C LEU A 237 11.52 -11.98 2.38
N ALA A 238 11.98 -10.86 1.81
CA ALA A 238 13.21 -10.79 1.02
C ALA A 238 14.51 -11.08 1.79
N GLU A 239 14.48 -11.01 3.12
CA GLU A 239 15.66 -11.09 4.01
C GLU A 239 15.78 -12.45 4.71
N VAL A 240 14.85 -13.38 4.46
CA VAL A 240 14.76 -14.65 5.18
C VAL A 240 14.79 -15.84 4.23
N ASP A 241 15.48 -16.89 4.66
CA ASP A 241 15.33 -18.21 4.05
C ASP A 241 14.00 -18.81 4.53
N ILE A 242 13.10 -19.09 3.60
CA ILE A 242 11.78 -19.64 3.91
C ILE A 242 11.90 -21.16 4.02
N GLU A 243 11.74 -21.71 5.23
CA GLU A 243 11.83 -23.15 5.47
C GLU A 243 10.74 -23.95 4.73
N ASN A 244 9.53 -23.38 4.62
CA ASN A 244 8.40 -23.97 3.90
C ASN A 244 7.79 -22.94 2.93
N PRO A 245 8.38 -22.79 1.72
CA PRO A 245 7.90 -21.82 0.74
C PRO A 245 6.48 -22.09 0.25
N GLN A 246 6.04 -23.35 0.25
CA GLN A 246 4.68 -23.73 -0.14
C GLN A 246 3.65 -23.13 0.81
N THR A 247 3.81 -23.33 2.12
CA THR A 247 2.88 -22.77 3.11
C THR A 247 2.91 -21.23 3.11
N ALA A 248 4.09 -20.62 2.94
CA ALA A 248 4.17 -19.17 2.83
C ALA A 248 3.44 -18.65 1.58
N TYR A 249 3.55 -19.34 0.44
CA TYR A 249 2.84 -18.98 -0.79
C TYR A 249 1.32 -19.08 -0.62
N GLU A 250 0.83 -20.18 -0.03
CA GLU A 250 -0.60 -20.39 0.25
C GLU A 250 -1.18 -19.29 1.15
N VAL A 251 -0.43 -18.89 2.19
CA VAL A 251 -0.84 -17.79 3.08
C VAL A 251 -0.89 -16.44 2.33
N VAL A 252 0.11 -16.15 1.49
CA VAL A 252 0.11 -14.90 0.70
C VAL A 252 -1.04 -14.88 -0.30
N GLN A 253 -1.28 -15.99 -1.00
CA GLN A 253 -2.41 -16.15 -1.90
C GLN A 253 -3.74 -15.93 -1.19
N GLU A 254 -3.93 -16.53 -0.01
CA GLU A 254 -5.14 -16.34 0.80
C GLU A 254 -5.31 -14.88 1.24
N TYR A 255 -4.23 -14.19 1.62
CA TYR A 255 -4.29 -12.76 1.93
C TYR A 255 -4.67 -11.91 0.72
N MET A 256 -4.14 -12.22 -0.47
CA MET A 256 -4.52 -11.53 -1.71
C MET A 256 -6.01 -11.72 -2.02
N GLN A 257 -6.52 -12.95 -1.89
CA GLN A 257 -7.94 -13.24 -2.07
C GLN A 257 -8.81 -12.49 -1.06
N ARG A 258 -8.47 -12.54 0.24
CA ARG A 258 -9.19 -11.81 1.29
C ARG A 258 -9.19 -10.30 1.06
N LEU A 259 -8.08 -9.71 0.63
CA LEU A 259 -8.03 -8.30 0.23
C LEU A 259 -9.00 -8.03 -0.93
N TYR A 260 -8.93 -8.85 -1.98
CA TYR A 260 -9.75 -8.68 -3.17
C TYR A 260 -11.25 -8.82 -2.86
N SER A 261 -11.65 -9.85 -2.10
CA SER A 261 -13.02 -10.03 -1.61
C SER A 261 -13.47 -8.90 -0.70
N ALA A 262 -12.54 -8.29 0.05
CA ALA A 262 -12.81 -7.07 0.79
C ALA A 262 -12.88 -5.82 -0.09
N GLY A 263 -12.68 -5.89 -1.40
CA GLY A 263 -12.70 -4.75 -2.32
C GLY A 263 -11.41 -3.93 -2.33
N LEU A 264 -10.29 -4.51 -1.92
CA LEU A 264 -8.97 -3.91 -1.91
C LEU A 264 -7.97 -4.69 -2.77
N ILE A 265 -7.09 -3.96 -3.44
CA ILE A 265 -5.88 -4.51 -4.07
C ILE A 265 -4.71 -3.78 -3.40
N HIS A 266 -3.69 -4.50 -2.93
CA HIS A 266 -2.56 -3.87 -2.25
C HIS A 266 -1.85 -2.86 -3.15
N GLY A 267 -1.75 -3.20 -4.43
CA GLY A 267 -1.26 -2.33 -5.48
C GLY A 267 0.25 -2.16 -5.48
N ASP A 268 1.01 -2.72 -4.54
CA ASP A 268 2.48 -2.76 -4.52
C ASP A 268 2.98 -3.98 -3.72
N LEU A 269 2.26 -5.10 -3.80
CA LEU A 269 2.61 -6.28 -3.01
C LEU A 269 3.89 -6.92 -3.57
N SER A 270 4.87 -7.12 -2.70
CA SER A 270 6.15 -7.77 -3.00
C SER A 270 6.78 -8.33 -1.72
N GLU A 271 7.87 -9.07 -1.85
CA GLU A 271 8.66 -9.61 -0.74
C GLU A 271 9.23 -8.54 0.21
N TYR A 272 9.21 -7.25 -0.19
CA TYR A 272 9.66 -6.12 0.61
C TYR A 272 8.56 -5.53 1.50
N ASN A 273 7.29 -5.74 1.14
CA ASN A 273 6.09 -5.26 1.85
C ASN A 273 5.41 -6.38 2.66
N MET A 274 6.15 -7.46 2.90
CA MET A 274 5.77 -8.55 3.80
C MET A 274 6.88 -8.79 4.81
N ILE A 275 6.51 -8.97 6.08
CA ILE A 275 7.43 -9.28 7.17
C ILE A 275 7.02 -10.58 7.85
N ILE A 276 7.99 -11.31 8.39
CA ILE A 276 7.75 -12.48 9.24
C ILE A 276 8.13 -12.16 10.68
N HIS A 277 7.22 -12.43 11.59
CA HIS A 277 7.44 -12.30 13.03
C HIS A 277 6.73 -13.45 13.77
N ASN A 278 7.45 -14.13 14.66
CA ASN A 278 6.92 -15.29 15.41
C ASN A 278 6.25 -16.38 14.56
N GLY A 279 6.75 -16.59 13.33
CA GLY A 279 6.20 -17.58 12.38
C GLY A 279 4.95 -17.10 11.63
N GLU A 280 4.47 -15.88 11.87
CA GLU A 280 3.35 -15.29 11.15
C GLU A 280 3.83 -14.36 10.05
N LEU A 281 3.21 -14.45 8.87
CA LEU A 281 3.40 -13.50 7.78
C LEU A 281 2.46 -12.31 7.97
N VAL A 282 3.02 -11.10 7.90
CA VAL A 282 2.30 -9.84 8.08
C VAL A 282 2.49 -8.97 6.84
N VAL A 283 1.38 -8.49 6.28
CA VAL A 283 1.37 -7.55 5.16
C VAL A 283 1.46 -6.13 5.72
N ILE A 284 2.36 -5.31 5.17
CA ILE A 284 2.59 -3.93 5.60
C ILE A 284 2.43 -2.96 4.42
N ASP A 285 2.25 -1.67 4.73
CA ASP A 285 2.20 -0.58 3.75
C ASP A 285 0.98 -0.57 2.81
N LEU A 286 -0.23 -0.55 3.38
CA LEU A 286 -1.49 -0.42 2.63
C LEU A 286 -1.83 1.03 2.21
N GLY A 287 -0.86 1.95 2.22
CA GLY A 287 -1.06 3.32 1.75
C GLY A 287 -1.35 3.38 0.24
N GLN A 288 -0.65 2.55 -0.54
CA GLN A 288 -0.81 2.46 -1.99
C GLN A 288 -1.98 1.56 -2.43
N ALA A 289 -2.68 0.91 -1.49
CA ALA A 289 -3.79 0.02 -1.81
C ALA A 289 -4.94 0.77 -2.48
N VAL A 290 -5.44 0.21 -3.58
CA VAL A 290 -6.53 0.76 -4.39
C VAL A 290 -7.79 -0.07 -4.22
N THR A 291 -8.92 0.50 -4.64
CA THR A 291 -10.19 -0.21 -4.66
C THR A 291 -10.25 -1.14 -5.88
N VAL A 292 -11.04 -2.21 -5.81
CA VAL A 292 -11.31 -3.08 -6.98
C VAL A 292 -12.04 -2.35 -8.11
N HIS A 293 -12.65 -1.20 -7.83
CA HIS A 293 -13.34 -0.34 -8.80
C HIS A 293 -12.45 0.75 -9.40
N HIS A 294 -11.19 0.82 -8.96
CA HIS A 294 -10.22 1.78 -9.50
C HIS A 294 -10.03 1.53 -11.01
N PRO A 295 -9.92 2.58 -11.86
CA PRO A 295 -9.78 2.40 -13.31
C PRO A 295 -8.62 1.47 -13.69
N ASN A 296 -7.53 1.56 -12.94
CA ASN A 296 -6.32 0.74 -13.10
C ASN A 296 -6.26 -0.51 -12.19
N ALA A 297 -7.37 -0.93 -11.57
CA ALA A 297 -7.40 -2.05 -10.62
C ALA A 297 -6.79 -3.34 -11.20
N GLU A 298 -7.16 -3.71 -12.43
CA GLU A 298 -6.63 -4.92 -13.09
C GLU A 298 -5.10 -4.85 -13.25
N MET A 299 -4.56 -3.69 -13.62
CA MET A 299 -3.12 -3.49 -13.79
C MET A 299 -2.38 -3.69 -12.45
N PHE A 300 -2.91 -3.11 -11.36
CA PHE A 300 -2.34 -3.27 -10.03
C PHE A 300 -2.40 -4.72 -9.54
N LEU A 301 -3.53 -5.41 -9.74
CA LEU A 301 -3.67 -6.82 -9.37
C LEU A 301 -2.70 -7.71 -10.15
N ARG A 302 -2.59 -7.50 -11.47
CA ARG A 302 -1.62 -8.22 -12.32
C ARG A 302 -0.19 -8.02 -11.84
N ARG A 303 0.17 -6.80 -11.43
CA ARG A 303 1.49 -6.47 -10.88
C ARG A 303 1.75 -7.22 -9.58
N ASP A 304 0.81 -7.18 -8.64
CA ASP A 304 0.92 -7.88 -7.35
C ASP A 304 1.08 -9.39 -7.55
N CYS A 305 0.20 -10.01 -8.36
CA CYS A 305 0.27 -11.45 -8.66
C CYS A 305 1.60 -11.82 -9.35
N LYS A 306 2.09 -11.01 -10.28
CA LYS A 306 3.37 -11.23 -10.95
C LYS A 306 4.53 -11.16 -9.97
N ASN A 307 4.56 -10.17 -9.08
CA ASN A 307 5.62 -10.01 -8.08
C ASN A 307 5.67 -11.22 -7.14
N VAL A 308 4.51 -11.60 -6.58
CA VAL A 308 4.38 -12.74 -5.67
C VAL A 308 4.79 -14.04 -6.36
N ALA A 309 4.23 -14.34 -7.55
CA ALA A 309 4.60 -15.54 -8.30
C ALA A 309 6.10 -15.58 -8.64
N THR A 310 6.66 -14.46 -9.10
CA THR A 310 8.10 -14.36 -9.41
C THR A 310 8.96 -14.65 -8.19
N PHE A 311 8.60 -14.10 -7.02
CA PHE A 311 9.31 -14.35 -5.79
C PHE A 311 9.28 -15.83 -5.40
N PHE A 312 8.09 -16.45 -5.34
CA PHE A 312 7.95 -17.85 -4.92
C PHE A 312 8.47 -18.86 -5.95
N SER A 313 8.47 -18.51 -7.24
CA SER A 313 9.15 -19.28 -8.28
C SER A 313 10.66 -19.40 -8.01
N ARG A 314 11.30 -18.32 -7.56
CA ARG A 314 12.72 -18.34 -7.14
C ARG A 314 12.96 -19.18 -5.89
N GLN A 315 11.92 -19.39 -5.07
CA GLN A 315 11.95 -20.29 -3.91
C GLN A 315 11.64 -21.76 -4.26
N GLY A 316 11.47 -22.08 -5.54
CA GLY A 316 11.26 -23.45 -6.03
C GLY A 316 9.80 -23.90 -6.09
N ILE A 317 8.85 -22.96 -6.00
CA ILE A 317 7.42 -23.24 -6.15
C ILE A 317 7.02 -23.09 -7.63
N ASP A 318 6.21 -24.02 -8.13
CA ASP A 318 5.64 -23.91 -9.49
C ASP A 318 4.46 -22.92 -9.43
N THR A 319 4.69 -21.70 -9.90
CA THR A 319 3.73 -20.60 -9.83
C THR A 319 3.43 -20.05 -11.22
N ASP A 320 2.16 -19.83 -11.52
CA ASP A 320 1.71 -19.11 -12.71
C ASP A 320 0.97 -17.83 -12.30
N PRO A 321 1.46 -16.62 -12.68
CA PRO A 321 0.77 -15.37 -12.41
C PRO A 321 -0.68 -15.34 -12.92
N ALA A 322 -0.99 -15.97 -14.06
CA ALA A 322 -2.33 -15.98 -14.61
C ALA A 322 -3.28 -16.82 -13.74
N ALA A 323 -2.88 -18.04 -13.39
CA ALA A 323 -3.62 -18.90 -12.46
C ALA A 323 -3.81 -18.25 -11.07
N LEU A 324 -2.81 -17.49 -10.59
CA LEU A 324 -2.93 -16.78 -9.32
C LEU A 324 -3.99 -15.67 -9.39
N ILE A 325 -4.08 -14.93 -10.50
CA ILE A 325 -5.15 -13.93 -10.69
C ILE A 325 -6.52 -14.59 -10.67
N GLU A 326 -6.69 -15.70 -11.42
CA GLU A 326 -7.95 -16.46 -11.41
C GLU A 326 -8.33 -16.85 -9.98
N THR A 327 -7.39 -17.43 -9.22
CA THR A 327 -7.64 -17.85 -7.84
C THR A 327 -7.96 -16.68 -6.90
N VAL A 328 -7.28 -15.54 -7.03
CA VAL A 328 -7.54 -14.35 -6.19
C VAL A 328 -8.89 -13.72 -6.49
N THR A 329 -9.35 -13.81 -7.74
CA THR A 329 -10.63 -13.22 -8.19
C THR A 329 -11.81 -14.17 -8.06
N GLU A 330 -11.57 -15.46 -7.74
CA GLU A 330 -12.62 -16.42 -7.49
C GLU A 330 -13.46 -15.99 -6.27
N PRO A 331 -14.80 -15.90 -6.43
CA PRO A 331 -15.69 -15.53 -5.34
C PRO A 331 -15.63 -16.59 -4.24
N ASP A 332 -15.30 -16.16 -3.02
CA ASP A 332 -15.27 -17.02 -1.83
C ASP A 332 -16.63 -17.73 -1.69
N PRO A 333 -16.69 -19.08 -1.65
CA PRO A 333 -17.93 -19.78 -1.43
C PRO A 333 -18.42 -19.53 0.00
N ASP A 334 -19.20 -18.46 0.16
CA ASP A 334 -19.99 -18.09 1.35
C ASP A 334 -19.46 -18.62 2.71
N PRO A 335 -18.78 -17.79 3.53
CA PRO A 335 -18.33 -18.20 4.86
C PRO A 335 -19.49 -18.45 5.84
N SER A 336 -20.75 -18.18 5.46
CA SER A 336 -21.92 -18.60 6.21
C SER A 336 -22.31 -20.03 5.81
N GLY A 337 -21.68 -21.00 6.48
CA GLY A 337 -22.03 -22.41 6.36
C GLY A 337 -23.49 -22.67 6.73
N THR A 338 -24.40 -22.59 5.74
CA THR A 338 -25.67 -23.30 5.82
C THR A 338 -25.34 -24.77 5.57
N LEU A 339 -25.22 -25.52 6.67
CA LEU A 339 -25.19 -26.97 6.65
C LEU A 339 -26.41 -27.45 5.86
N ALA A 340 -26.21 -27.79 4.58
CA ALA A 340 -27.15 -28.58 3.81
C ALA A 340 -27.31 -29.89 4.59
N GLN A 341 -28.46 -30.04 5.25
CA GLN A 341 -28.82 -31.27 5.93
C GLN A 341 -28.80 -32.39 4.89
N SER A 342 -27.84 -33.29 5.02
CA SER A 342 -27.83 -34.55 4.31
C SER A 342 -29.09 -35.32 4.70
N GLU A 343 -30.04 -35.45 3.79
CA GLU A 343 -31.17 -36.37 3.94
C GLU A 343 -30.61 -37.80 4.04
N HIS A 344 -30.57 -38.34 5.26
CA HIS A 344 -30.32 -39.74 5.49
C HIS A 344 -31.48 -40.54 4.90
N SER A 345 -31.24 -41.17 3.75
CA SER A 345 -32.07 -42.25 3.23
C SER A 345 -31.91 -43.46 4.16
N VAL A 346 -32.92 -43.68 5.01
CA VAL A 346 -33.02 -44.92 5.82
C VAL A 346 -33.44 -46.04 4.88
N GLN A 347 -32.49 -46.86 4.46
CA GLN A 347 -32.77 -48.18 3.90
C GLN A 347 -33.25 -49.09 5.04
N SER A 348 -34.54 -49.42 5.02
CA SER A 348 -35.11 -50.49 5.82
C SER A 348 -34.71 -51.84 5.20
N THR A 349 -33.68 -52.48 5.75
CA THR A 349 -33.51 -53.93 5.65
C THR A 349 -33.82 -54.50 7.02
N ASP A 350 -34.92 -55.26 7.13
CA ASP A 350 -35.01 -56.34 8.09
C ASP A 350 -35.69 -57.54 7.43
N GLU A 351 -34.90 -58.60 7.37
CA GLU A 351 -35.21 -59.95 6.91
C GLU A 351 -36.05 -60.72 7.94
N GLU A 352 -36.81 -61.68 7.41
CA GLU A 352 -37.16 -63.00 7.96
C GLU A 352 -37.24 -63.21 9.49
N SER A 353 -38.46 -63.52 9.94
CA SER A 353 -38.78 -64.71 10.74
C SER A 353 -40.24 -65.11 10.58
#